data_AF-A0AA35ZZJ2-F1
#
_entry.id   AF-A0AA35ZZJ2-F1
#
_cell.length_a   1.000
_cell.length_b   1.000
_cell.length_c   1.000
_cell.angle_alpha   90.00
_cell.angle_beta   90.00
_cell.angle_gamma   90.00
#
_symmetry.space_group_name_H-M   'P 1'
#
loop_
_entity.id
_entity.type
_entity.pdbx_description
1 polymer ?
#
loop_
_entity_poly.entity_id
_entity_poly.type
_entity_poly.pdbx_seq_one_letter_code
_entity_poly.pdbx_strand_id
1 'polypeptide(L)'
;MGKTEVIPLTCRLNLLTISNITAGNKEQIQTFNEANIIGPLIHLLQNEEFDIKKEVASAISNATSGGSHDQIKYLVSEGCIKPLCDLLICPDPRILTVCLVGLENILKVSEAEKNLGRSGDVNLYAQMIDDGEGLEKIENLQSHDNSEIYEKAVKLLETYWLEEVDDAIPLGDAAATQPPAGFHFGGGDVSVPSGGFNFN
;
A
#
# COMPACT_ATOMS: atom_id res chain seq x y z
N MET A 1 42.70 -17.91 -10.30
CA MET A 1 41.38 -18.44 -9.90
C MET A 1 41.25 -18.27 -8.40
N GLY A 2 40.21 -17.58 -7.94
CA GLY A 2 39.92 -17.39 -6.51
C GLY A 2 40.42 -16.08 -5.92
N LYS A 3 39.85 -14.94 -6.33
CA LYS A 3 39.75 -13.79 -5.44
C LYS A 3 38.39 -13.90 -4.77
N THR A 4 38.35 -14.58 -3.64
CA THR A 4 37.27 -14.41 -2.68
C THR A 4 37.41 -12.99 -2.16
N GLU A 5 36.71 -12.05 -2.80
CA GLU A 5 36.51 -10.72 -2.25
C GLU A 5 35.69 -10.90 -0.99
N VAL A 6 36.41 -11.03 0.12
CA VAL A 6 35.86 -10.94 1.46
C VAL A 6 35.26 -9.54 1.54
N ILE A 7 33.95 -9.44 1.32
CA ILE A 7 33.19 -8.21 1.55
C ILE A 7 33.50 -7.80 3.00
N PRO A 8 34.24 -6.71 3.24
CA PRO A 8 34.83 -6.49 4.55
C PRO A 8 33.74 -6.28 5.58
N LEU A 9 33.97 -6.75 6.81
CA LEU A 9 33.18 -6.48 8.02
C LEU A 9 32.77 -5.00 8.17
N THR A 10 33.50 -4.09 7.51
CA THR A 10 33.25 -2.66 7.35
C THR A 10 31.90 -2.31 6.68
N CYS A 11 31.39 -3.09 5.71
CA CYS A 11 30.07 -2.85 5.11
C CYS A 11 28.92 -3.15 6.09
N ARG A 12 29.03 -4.23 6.88
CA ARG A 12 28.03 -4.58 7.91
C ARG A 12 27.98 -3.57 9.05
N LEU A 13 29.13 -3.03 9.45
CA LEU A 13 29.21 -1.93 10.44
C LEU A 13 28.66 -0.61 9.89
N ASN A 14 28.86 -0.31 8.60
CA ASN A 14 28.33 0.91 8.00
C ASN A 14 26.80 0.88 7.83
N LEU A 15 26.19 -0.26 7.53
CA LEU A 15 24.73 -0.40 7.40
C LEU A 15 23.99 -0.24 8.73
N LEU A 16 24.49 -0.82 9.82
CA LEU A 16 23.97 -0.59 11.17
C LEU A 16 24.20 0.87 11.63
N THR A 17 25.33 1.47 11.24
CA THR A 17 25.62 2.88 11.55
C THR A 17 24.68 3.83 10.78
N ILE A 18 24.45 3.56 9.49
CA ILE A 18 23.48 4.27 8.65
C ILE A 18 22.07 4.09 9.22
N SER A 19 21.69 2.88 9.64
CA SER A 19 20.39 2.59 10.26
C SER A 19 20.17 3.42 11.54
N ASN A 20 21.20 3.55 12.40
CA ASN A 20 21.16 4.39 13.60
C ASN A 20 21.14 5.90 13.28
N ILE A 21 21.78 6.33 12.19
CA ILE A 21 21.75 7.73 11.70
C ILE A 21 20.37 8.05 11.10
N THR A 22 19.76 7.10 10.38
CA THR A 22 18.40 7.23 9.81
C THR A 22 17.29 7.13 10.86
N ALA A 23 17.56 6.49 12.00
CA ALA A 23 16.71 6.51 13.19
C ALA A 23 16.96 7.73 14.11
N GLY A 24 17.90 8.61 13.72
CA GLY A 24 18.33 9.78 14.48
C GLY A 24 17.55 11.06 14.16
N ASN A 25 18.09 12.22 14.58
CA ASN A 25 17.43 13.52 14.36
C ASN A 25 17.37 13.88 12.86
N LYS A 26 16.40 14.71 12.47
CA LYS A 26 16.18 15.14 11.06
C LYS A 26 17.45 15.60 10.32
N GLU A 27 18.39 16.23 11.02
CA GLU A 27 19.70 16.66 10.48
C GLU A 27 20.61 15.49 10.08
N GLN A 28 20.58 14.37 10.81
CA GLN A 28 21.35 13.16 10.52
C GLN A 28 20.83 12.46 9.27
N ILE A 29 19.49 12.42 9.11
CA ILE A 29 18.83 11.94 7.89
C ILE A 29 19.14 12.86 6.70
N GLN A 30 19.26 14.17 6.95
CA GLN A 30 19.62 15.13 5.92
C GLN A 30 21.06 14.99 5.45
N THR A 31 22.01 14.76 6.37
CA THR A 31 23.41 14.45 6.00
C THR A 31 23.51 13.12 5.24
N PHE A 32 22.69 12.13 5.58
CA PHE A 32 22.61 10.85 4.86
C PHE A 32 22.17 11.04 3.40
N ASN A 33 21.15 11.87 3.17
CA ASN A 33 20.68 12.20 1.82
C ASN A 33 21.70 13.05 1.04
N GLU A 34 22.33 14.02 1.71
CA GLU A 34 23.34 14.91 1.10
C GLU A 34 24.65 14.19 0.75
N ALA A 35 24.95 13.05 1.40
CA ALA A 35 26.14 12.26 1.12
C ALA A 35 26.05 11.42 -0.17
N ASN A 36 24.93 11.46 -0.90
CA ASN A 36 24.69 10.71 -2.14
C ASN A 36 24.88 9.18 -2.01
N ILE A 37 24.59 8.65 -0.82
CA ILE A 37 24.78 7.22 -0.47
C ILE A 37 23.58 6.37 -0.93
N ILE A 38 22.44 6.99 -1.24
CA ILE A 38 21.19 6.31 -1.60
C ILE A 38 21.34 5.50 -2.90
N GLY A 39 21.88 6.10 -3.97
CA GLY A 39 22.11 5.38 -5.23
C GLY A 39 22.94 4.10 -5.07
N PRO A 40 24.11 4.16 -4.39
CA PRO A 40 24.89 2.97 -4.04
C PRO A 40 24.12 1.94 -3.22
N LEU A 41 23.31 2.35 -2.23
CA LEU A 41 22.51 1.42 -1.43
C LEU A 41 21.47 0.68 -2.29
N ILE A 42 20.76 1.39 -3.17
CA ILE A 42 19.79 0.78 -4.08
C ILE A 42 20.48 -0.22 -5.02
N HIS A 43 21.68 0.11 -5.51
CA HIS A 43 22.48 -0.82 -6.30
C HIS A 43 22.84 -2.09 -5.52
N LEU A 44 23.20 -1.97 -4.23
CA LEU A 44 23.45 -3.13 -3.37
C LEU A 44 22.19 -3.96 -3.16
N LEU A 45 21.03 -3.31 -2.97
CA LEU A 45 19.74 -3.99 -2.79
C LEU A 45 19.34 -4.84 -4.00
N GLN A 46 19.77 -4.47 -5.20
CA GLN A 46 19.49 -5.21 -6.43
C GLN A 46 20.51 -6.33 -6.69
N ASN A 47 21.80 -6.06 -6.51
CA ASN A 47 22.87 -6.89 -7.08
C ASN A 47 23.62 -7.78 -6.08
N GLU A 48 23.50 -7.54 -4.77
CA GLU A 48 24.33 -8.21 -3.76
C GLU A 48 23.74 -9.52 -3.24
N GLU A 49 24.48 -10.18 -2.36
CA GLU A 49 24.00 -11.34 -1.63
C GLU A 49 22.81 -11.00 -0.71
N PHE A 50 21.94 -11.99 -0.49
CA PHE A 50 20.71 -11.83 0.26
C PHE A 50 20.90 -11.22 1.66
N ASP A 51 21.96 -11.60 2.37
CA ASP A 51 22.30 -11.03 3.68
C ASP A 51 22.49 -9.50 3.63
N ILE A 52 23.10 -8.98 2.55
CA ILE A 52 23.32 -7.54 2.37
C ILE A 52 21.99 -6.87 2.02
N LYS A 53 21.18 -7.49 1.16
CA LYS A 53 19.85 -6.97 0.80
C LYS A 53 18.97 -6.76 2.02
N LYS A 54 19.00 -7.66 2.99
CA LYS A 54 18.24 -7.54 4.26
C LYS A 54 18.59 -6.28 5.04
N GLU A 55 19.89 -6.03 5.20
CA GLU A 55 20.38 -4.87 5.93
C GLU A 55 20.03 -3.58 5.19
N VAL A 56 20.16 -3.57 3.87
CA VAL A 56 19.84 -2.40 3.05
C VAL A 56 18.34 -2.11 3.08
N ALA A 57 17.47 -3.12 2.96
CA ALA A 57 16.03 -2.95 3.07
C ALA A 57 15.63 -2.36 4.44
N SER A 58 16.28 -2.83 5.51
CA SER A 58 16.08 -2.30 6.86
C SER A 58 16.51 -0.84 6.97
N ALA A 59 17.66 -0.48 6.39
CA ALA A 59 18.12 0.91 6.36
C ALA A 59 17.17 1.83 5.59
N ILE A 60 16.66 1.40 4.43
CA ILE A 60 15.69 2.17 3.64
C ILE A 60 14.38 2.32 4.42
N SER A 61 13.83 1.25 5.01
CA SER A 61 12.61 1.33 5.82
C SER A 61 12.75 2.26 7.03
N ASN A 62 13.93 2.30 7.65
CA ASN A 62 14.20 3.22 8.75
C ASN A 62 14.29 4.67 8.25
N ALA A 63 14.96 4.90 7.12
CA ALA A 63 15.02 6.21 6.47
C ALA A 63 13.62 6.74 6.11
N THR A 64 12.71 5.88 5.64
CA THR A 64 11.32 6.29 5.37
C THR A 64 10.49 6.52 6.63
N SER A 65 10.84 5.89 7.75
CA SER A 65 10.14 6.08 9.03
C SER A 65 10.54 7.38 9.74
N GLY A 66 11.81 7.77 9.66
CA GLY A 66 12.33 8.99 10.30
C GLY A 66 12.38 10.22 9.38
N GLY A 67 12.37 10.00 8.05
CA GLY A 67 12.64 11.03 7.07
C GLY A 67 11.50 12.04 6.85
N SER A 68 11.85 13.21 6.33
CA SER A 68 10.89 14.20 5.84
C SER A 68 10.27 13.75 4.50
N HIS A 69 9.15 14.37 4.11
CA HIS A 69 8.51 14.09 2.82
C HIS A 69 9.48 14.28 1.65
N ASP A 70 10.33 15.32 1.68
CA ASP A 70 11.31 15.57 0.61
C ASP A 70 12.40 14.51 0.56
N GLN A 71 12.81 13.97 1.72
CA GLN A 71 13.79 12.89 1.79
C GLN A 71 13.23 11.58 1.24
N ILE A 72 11.96 11.30 1.51
CA ILE A 72 11.25 10.12 1.00
C ILE A 72 11.04 10.26 -0.51
N LYS A 73 10.65 11.44 -1.00
CA LYS A 73 10.58 11.73 -2.44
C LYS A 73 11.91 11.47 -3.14
N TYR A 74 13.02 11.87 -2.52
CA TYR A 74 14.35 11.61 -3.06
C TYR A 74 14.68 10.11 -3.12
N LEU A 75 14.40 9.34 -2.06
CA LEU A 75 14.54 7.87 -2.06
C LEU A 75 13.76 7.21 -3.20
N VAL A 76 12.52 7.65 -3.42
CA VAL A 76 11.67 7.14 -4.51
C VAL A 76 12.26 7.51 -5.87
N SER A 77 12.77 8.74 -6.04
CA SER A 77 13.38 9.19 -7.29
C SER A 77 14.64 8.42 -7.67
N GLU A 78 15.36 7.88 -6.69
CA GLU A 78 16.53 7.02 -6.88
C GLU A 78 16.14 5.55 -7.18
N GLY A 79 14.84 5.21 -7.18
CA GLY A 79 14.34 3.92 -7.62
C GLY A 79 14.25 2.85 -6.53
N CYS A 80 14.00 3.23 -5.27
CA CYS A 80 13.95 2.26 -4.17
C CYS A 80 12.71 1.34 -4.17
N ILE A 81 11.63 1.72 -4.88
CA ILE A 81 10.34 1.01 -4.84
C ILE A 81 10.46 -0.41 -5.40
N LYS A 82 10.94 -0.57 -6.64
CA LYS A 82 11.01 -1.90 -7.28
C LYS A 82 11.83 -2.91 -6.47
N PRO A 83 13.03 -2.57 -5.95
CA PRO A 83 13.78 -3.48 -5.08
C PRO A 83 13.05 -3.86 -3.78
N LEU A 84 12.29 -2.94 -3.17
CA LEU A 84 11.47 -3.26 -2.00
C LEU A 84 10.32 -4.21 -2.37
N CYS A 85 9.65 -3.98 -3.50
CA CYS A 85 8.61 -4.88 -4.01
C CYS A 85 9.17 -6.28 -4.30
N ASP A 86 10.37 -6.38 -4.86
CA ASP A 86 11.03 -7.66 -5.17
C ASP A 86 11.41 -8.46 -3.91
N LEU A 87 11.51 -7.82 -2.75
CA LEU A 87 11.71 -8.50 -1.48
C LEU A 87 10.42 -9.00 -0.84
N LEU A 88 9.23 -8.68 -1.38
CA LEU A 88 7.95 -9.16 -0.84
C LEU A 88 7.68 -10.65 -1.09
N ILE A 89 8.53 -11.32 -1.88
CA ILE A 89 8.49 -12.79 -2.06
C ILE A 89 9.49 -13.51 -1.14
N CYS A 90 10.14 -12.78 -0.25
CA CYS A 90 11.16 -13.30 0.65
C CYS A 90 10.55 -14.27 1.68
N PRO A 91 11.16 -15.45 1.93
CA PRO A 91 10.66 -16.40 2.92
C PRO A 91 10.90 -15.97 4.37
N ASP A 92 11.71 -14.93 4.62
CA ASP A 92 11.97 -14.41 5.98
C ASP A 92 10.89 -13.40 6.36
N PRO A 93 9.98 -13.72 7.31
CA PRO A 93 8.87 -12.85 7.68
C PRO A 93 9.32 -11.47 8.15
N ARG A 94 10.51 -11.37 8.76
CA ARG A 94 11.04 -10.08 9.24
C ARG A 94 11.31 -9.12 8.09
N ILE A 95 11.75 -9.64 6.94
CA ILE A 95 12.04 -8.84 5.76
C ILE A 95 10.76 -8.39 5.08
N LEU A 96 9.75 -9.27 5.02
CA LEU A 96 8.41 -8.90 4.56
C LEU A 96 7.84 -7.75 5.38
N THR A 97 7.89 -7.85 6.71
CA THR A 97 7.44 -6.76 7.61
C THR A 97 8.19 -5.46 7.37
N VAL A 98 9.53 -5.51 7.24
CA VAL A 98 10.36 -4.32 6.96
C VAL A 98 9.98 -3.68 5.61
N CYS A 99 9.81 -4.48 4.56
CA CYS A 99 9.46 -3.96 3.24
C CYS A 99 8.04 -3.36 3.23
N LEU A 100 7.07 -4.02 3.86
CA LEU A 100 5.70 -3.50 4.01
C LEU A 100 5.67 -2.17 4.75
N VAL A 101 6.43 -2.03 5.85
CA VAL A 101 6.55 -0.75 6.58
C VAL A 101 7.19 0.33 5.71
N GLY A 102 8.25 -0.01 4.99
CA GLY A 102 8.91 0.91 4.07
C GLY A 102 7.97 1.45 2.99
N LEU A 103 7.20 0.56 2.35
CA LEU A 103 6.22 0.89 1.33
C LEU A 103 5.04 1.68 1.88
N GLU A 104 4.53 1.33 3.07
CA GLU A 104 3.47 2.08 3.76
C GLU A 104 3.87 3.54 3.99
N ASN A 105 5.10 3.79 4.47
CA ASN A 105 5.60 5.14 4.70
C ASN A 105 5.73 5.94 3.41
N ILE A 106 6.15 5.30 2.32
CA ILE A 106 6.20 5.93 0.99
C ILE A 106 4.77 6.32 0.56
N LEU A 107 3.82 5.39 0.62
CA LEU A 107 2.42 5.62 0.26
C LEU A 107 1.79 6.78 1.05
N LYS A 108 2.07 6.89 2.35
CA LYS A 108 1.63 8.01 3.21
C LYS A 108 2.09 9.37 2.69
N VAL A 109 3.32 9.48 2.19
CA VAL A 109 3.85 10.74 1.65
C VAL A 109 3.08 11.16 0.40
N SER A 110 2.81 10.23 -0.51
CA SER A 110 2.02 10.56 -1.70
C SER A 110 0.57 10.89 -1.35
N GLU A 111 -0.03 10.21 -0.37
CA GLU A 111 -1.40 10.51 0.05
C GLU A 111 -1.50 11.90 0.68
N ALA A 112 -0.50 12.31 1.47
CA ALA A 112 -0.41 13.66 2.00
C ALA A 112 -0.31 14.71 0.87
N GLU A 113 0.45 14.43 -0.20
CA GLU A 113 0.59 15.35 -1.34
C GLU A 113 -0.67 15.42 -2.21
N LYS A 114 -1.39 14.30 -2.37
CA LYS A 114 -2.74 14.24 -2.97
C LYS A 114 -3.71 15.14 -2.20
N ASN A 115 -3.78 14.99 -0.87
CA ASN A 115 -4.65 15.81 -0.01
C ASN A 115 -4.30 17.31 -0.01
N LEU A 116 -3.06 17.67 -0.36
CA LEU A 116 -2.62 19.06 -0.54
C LEU A 116 -2.92 19.61 -1.95
N GLY A 117 -3.57 18.83 -2.83
CA GLY A 117 -3.91 19.20 -4.20
C GLY A 117 -2.70 19.33 -5.13
N ARG A 118 -1.55 18.77 -4.74
CA ARG A 118 -0.29 18.90 -5.50
C ARG A 118 -0.11 17.83 -6.57
N SER A 119 -0.85 16.72 -6.46
CA SER A 119 -0.66 15.51 -7.27
C SER A 119 -1.91 15.05 -8.03
N GLY A 120 -2.96 15.89 -8.10
CA GLY A 120 -4.29 15.45 -8.55
C GLY A 120 -4.95 14.50 -7.55
N ASP A 121 -6.00 13.79 -7.97
CA ASP A 121 -6.76 12.85 -7.11
C ASP A 121 -6.12 11.45 -7.00
N VAL A 122 -4.89 11.27 -7.48
CA VAL A 122 -4.21 9.96 -7.57
C VAL A 122 -2.96 9.92 -6.70
N ASN A 123 -2.75 8.77 -6.04
CA ASN A 123 -1.53 8.48 -5.31
C ASN A 123 -0.46 7.96 -6.28
N LEU A 124 0.48 8.83 -6.66
CA LEU A 124 1.53 8.48 -7.64
C LEU A 124 2.38 7.29 -7.18
N TYR A 125 2.63 7.15 -5.88
CA TYR A 125 3.46 6.06 -5.39
C TYR A 125 2.72 4.73 -5.35
N ALA A 126 1.39 4.74 -5.18
CA ALA A 126 0.57 3.54 -5.38
C ALA A 126 0.70 3.04 -6.83
N GLN A 127 0.64 3.95 -7.81
CA GLN A 127 0.86 3.59 -9.22
C GLN A 127 2.27 3.05 -9.46
N MET A 128 3.31 3.68 -8.90
CA MET A 128 4.69 3.19 -9.03
C MET A 128 4.91 1.81 -8.39
N ILE A 129 4.18 1.50 -7.31
CA ILE A 129 4.21 0.18 -6.67
C ILE A 129 3.54 -0.86 -7.57
N ASP A 130 2.41 -0.52 -8.19
CA ASP A 130 1.72 -1.40 -9.14
C ASP A 130 2.59 -1.68 -10.38
N ASP A 131 3.15 -0.65 -11.00
CA ASP A 131 4.11 -0.76 -12.10
C ASP A 131 5.35 -1.60 -11.74
N GLY A 132 5.69 -1.65 -10.45
CA GLY A 132 6.78 -2.46 -9.90
C GLY A 132 6.42 -3.92 -9.61
N GLU A 133 5.25 -4.39 -10.05
CA GLU A 133 4.67 -5.69 -9.70
C GLU A 133 4.52 -5.86 -8.17
N GLY A 134 4.39 -4.76 -7.44
CA GLY A 134 4.30 -4.74 -6.00
C GLY A 134 2.90 -5.06 -5.51
N LEU A 135 1.86 -4.60 -6.23
CA LEU A 135 0.47 -4.80 -5.85
C LEU A 135 0.12 -6.30 -5.77
N GLU A 136 0.36 -7.05 -6.84
CA GLU A 136 0.14 -8.51 -6.87
C GLU A 136 0.90 -9.23 -5.73
N LYS A 137 2.13 -8.80 -5.42
CA LYS A 137 2.92 -9.38 -4.33
C LYS A 137 2.29 -9.07 -2.96
N ILE A 138 1.78 -7.87 -2.74
CA ILE A 138 1.07 -7.51 -1.51
C ILE A 138 -0.25 -8.31 -1.40
N GLU A 139 -0.98 -8.47 -2.50
CA GLU A 139 -2.21 -9.28 -2.53
C GLU A 139 -1.94 -10.74 -2.13
N ASN A 140 -0.85 -11.33 -2.63
CA ASN A 140 -0.44 -12.69 -2.27
C ASN A 140 -0.16 -12.85 -0.76
N LEU A 141 0.32 -11.79 -0.09
CA LEU A 141 0.59 -11.80 1.35
C LEU A 141 -0.68 -11.89 2.21
N GLN A 142 -1.88 -11.71 1.63
CA GLN A 142 -3.16 -12.00 2.31
C GLN A 142 -3.39 -13.50 2.59
N SER A 143 -2.57 -14.38 2.01
CA SER A 143 -2.59 -15.82 2.27
C SER A 143 -1.45 -16.30 3.18
N HIS A 144 -0.66 -15.36 3.73
CA HIS A 144 0.55 -15.68 4.48
C HIS A 144 0.22 -16.24 5.89
N ASP A 145 0.93 -17.29 6.32
CA ASP A 145 0.70 -17.97 7.61
C ASP A 145 0.90 -17.08 8.85
N ASN A 146 1.76 -16.06 8.72
CA ASN A 146 1.98 -15.06 9.77
C ASN A 146 0.87 -14.00 9.75
N SER A 147 0.06 -13.99 10.81
CA SER A 147 -1.07 -13.07 10.98
C SER A 147 -0.68 -11.59 10.94
N GLU A 148 0.51 -11.21 11.41
CA GLU A 148 0.96 -9.82 11.37
C GLU A 148 1.20 -9.34 9.93
N ILE A 149 1.76 -10.21 9.08
CA ILE A 149 2.01 -9.91 7.67
C ILE A 149 0.69 -9.82 6.92
N TYR A 150 -0.21 -10.78 7.16
CA TYR A 150 -1.57 -10.75 6.65
C TYR A 150 -2.28 -9.44 6.99
N GLU A 151 -2.34 -9.07 8.27
CA GLU A 151 -3.03 -7.85 8.74
C GLU A 151 -2.45 -6.59 8.11
N LYS A 152 -1.12 -6.51 7.98
CA LYS A 152 -0.45 -5.38 7.31
C LYS A 152 -0.80 -5.31 5.83
N ALA A 153 -0.77 -6.44 5.11
CA ALA A 153 -1.11 -6.48 3.70
C ALA A 153 -2.55 -6.04 3.44
N VAL A 154 -3.51 -6.60 4.19
CA VAL A 154 -4.93 -6.22 4.11
C VAL A 154 -5.09 -4.72 4.35
N LYS A 155 -4.51 -4.21 5.44
CA LYS A 155 -4.61 -2.79 5.77
C LYS A 155 -4.05 -1.89 4.67
N LEU A 156 -2.91 -2.24 4.06
CA LEU A 156 -2.35 -1.45 2.95
C LEU A 156 -3.31 -1.41 1.76
N LEU A 157 -3.86 -2.56 1.37
CA LEU A 157 -4.78 -2.67 0.25
C LEU A 157 -6.05 -1.87 0.51
N GLU A 158 -6.65 -2.01 1.70
CA GLU A 158 -7.83 -1.26 2.12
C GLU A 158 -7.61 0.25 2.14
N THR A 159 -6.40 0.69 2.51
CA THR A 159 -6.11 2.12 2.67
C THR A 159 -5.80 2.82 1.34
N TYR A 160 -5.13 2.14 0.41
CA TYR A 160 -4.54 2.79 -0.77
C TYR A 160 -5.07 2.28 -2.11
N TRP A 161 -5.71 1.11 -2.15
CA TRP A 161 -6.20 0.49 -3.39
C TRP A 161 -7.69 0.12 -3.37
N LEU A 162 -8.36 0.15 -2.21
CA LEU A 162 -9.81 0.10 -2.20
C LEU A 162 -10.35 1.47 -2.64
N GLU A 163 -11.05 1.48 -3.77
CA GLU A 163 -11.97 2.57 -4.06
C GLU A 163 -13.08 2.53 -2.99
N GLU A 164 -13.38 3.67 -2.36
CA GLU A 164 -14.66 3.82 -1.68
C GLU A 164 -15.70 3.54 -2.75
N VAL A 165 -16.33 2.35 -2.68
CA VAL A 165 -17.51 2.08 -3.48
C VAL A 165 -18.50 3.12 -2.99
N ASP A 166 -18.67 4.18 -3.80
CA ASP A 166 -19.77 5.10 -3.62
C ASP A 166 -21.00 4.21 -3.80
N ASP A 167 -21.59 3.78 -2.68
CA ASP A 167 -22.86 3.05 -2.60
C ASP A 167 -24.02 3.95 -3.08
N ALA A 168 -23.78 4.79 -4.09
CA ALA A 168 -24.78 5.22 -5.03
C ALA A 168 -25.21 3.99 -5.85
N ILE A 169 -25.98 3.11 -5.21
CA ILE A 169 -26.91 2.23 -5.92
C ILE A 169 -27.63 3.14 -6.91
N PRO A 170 -27.44 3.00 -8.23
CA PRO A 170 -28.28 3.70 -9.18
C PRO A 170 -29.66 3.14 -8.90
N LEU A 171 -30.54 3.95 -8.32
CA LEU A 171 -31.96 3.63 -8.24
C LEU A 171 -32.37 3.45 -9.70
N GLY A 172 -32.39 2.19 -10.14
CA GLY A 172 -32.59 1.84 -11.53
C GLY A 172 -33.85 2.54 -12.01
N ASP A 173 -33.72 3.24 -13.14
CA ASP A 173 -34.84 3.80 -13.86
C ASP A 173 -35.95 2.73 -13.91
N ALA A 174 -37.00 2.95 -13.13
CA ALA A 174 -38.23 2.20 -13.23
C ALA A 174 -38.83 2.57 -14.59
N ALA A 175 -38.35 1.88 -15.63
CA ALA A 175 -38.91 1.91 -16.95
C ALA A 175 -40.41 1.66 -16.82
N ALA A 176 -41.18 2.69 -17.16
CA ALA A 176 -42.62 2.66 -17.29
C ALA A 176 -42.99 1.51 -18.24
N THR A 177 -43.28 0.34 -17.69
CA THR A 177 -43.80 -0.78 -18.45
C THR A 177 -45.31 -0.60 -18.46
N GLN A 178 -45.82 -0.08 -19.58
CA GLN A 178 -47.26 -0.08 -19.85
C GLN A 178 -47.79 -1.51 -19.71
N PRO A 179 -48.94 -1.75 -19.04
CA PRO A 179 -49.57 -3.06 -19.10
C PRO A 179 -50.18 -3.25 -20.51
N PRO A 180 -50.03 -4.43 -21.14
CA PRO A 180 -50.73 -4.71 -22.38
C PRO A 180 -52.24 -4.80 -22.12
N ALA A 181 -52.99 -4.21 -23.03
CA ALA A 181 -54.44 -4.15 -23.00
C ALA A 181 -55.08 -5.54 -23.09
N GLY A 182 -56.03 -5.80 -22.18
CA GLY A 182 -57.19 -6.65 -22.45
C GLY A 182 -57.23 -8.02 -21.76
N PHE A 183 -57.84 -8.09 -20.56
CA PHE A 183 -58.71 -9.21 -20.19
C PHE A 183 -59.77 -8.72 -19.19
N HIS A 184 -61.03 -8.85 -19.57
CA HIS A 184 -62.22 -8.33 -18.89
C HIS A 184 -62.92 -9.47 -18.13
N PHE A 185 -63.24 -9.26 -16.85
CA PHE A 185 -64.31 -10.00 -16.17
C PHE A 185 -65.15 -9.01 -15.38
N GLY A 186 -66.33 -8.69 -15.92
CA GLY A 186 -67.35 -7.91 -15.26
C GLY A 186 -68.28 -8.78 -14.42
N GLY A 187 -68.85 -8.15 -13.39
CA GLY A 187 -70.16 -8.52 -12.84
C GLY A 187 -70.14 -9.17 -11.46
N GLY A 188 -70.49 -8.40 -10.43
CA GLY A 188 -70.90 -8.96 -9.14
C GLY A 188 -70.75 -8.01 -7.96
N ASP A 189 -71.82 -7.27 -7.67
CA ASP A 189 -72.06 -6.47 -6.46
C ASP A 189 -71.68 -7.27 -5.19
N VAL A 190 -70.74 -6.76 -4.40
CA VAL A 190 -70.57 -7.19 -3.00
C VAL A 190 -70.49 -5.96 -2.12
N SER A 191 -71.65 -5.65 -1.57
CA SER A 191 -71.91 -4.66 -0.54
C SER A 191 -71.20 -5.08 0.76
N VAL A 192 -70.29 -4.24 1.26
CA VAL A 192 -69.64 -4.42 2.57
C VAL A 192 -70.54 -3.85 3.68
N PRO A 193 -70.82 -4.59 4.76
CA PRO A 193 -71.68 -4.08 5.84
C PRO A 193 -70.89 -3.20 6.81
N SER A 194 -71.46 -2.03 7.12
CA SER A 194 -71.01 -1.15 8.20
C SER A 194 -71.49 -1.69 9.56
N GLY A 195 -70.56 -2.05 10.45
CA GLY A 195 -70.87 -2.45 11.83
C GLY A 195 -69.61 -2.72 12.65
N GLY A 196 -69.13 -1.71 13.38
CA GLY A 196 -67.93 -1.78 14.22
C GLY A 196 -68.18 -2.26 15.65
N PHE A 197 -67.11 -2.63 16.37
CA PHE A 197 -66.95 -2.79 17.83
C PHE A 197 -65.46 -3.15 18.09
N ASN A 198 -64.77 -2.90 19.19
CA ASN A 198 -64.78 -1.96 20.32
C ASN A 198 -63.42 -2.25 21.01
N PHE A 199 -62.69 -1.25 21.49
CA PHE A 199 -61.38 -1.48 22.15
C PHE A 199 -61.56 -1.74 23.65
N ASN A 200 -60.90 -2.78 24.17
CA ASN A 200 -60.49 -2.86 25.56
C ASN A 200 -59.11 -3.49 25.67
#